data_AF-A0A959ILN5-F1
#
_entry.id   AF-A0A959ILN5-F1
#
_cell.length_a   1.000
_cell.length_b   1.000
_cell.length_c   1.000
_cell.angle_alpha   90.00
_cell.angle_beta   90.00
_cell.angle_gamma   90.00
#
_symmetry.space_group_name_H-M   'P 1'
#
loop_
_entity.id
_entity.type
_entity.pdbx_description
1 polymer ?
#
loop_
_entity_poly.entity_id
_entity_poly.type
_entity_poly.pdbx_seq_one_letter_code
_entity_poly.pdbx_strand_id
1 'polypeptide(L)'
;MEKITYPLLYYDLAPQTVLGLLVGTELQVVEKDLERVKLTLGNYLQRQYKKFDDYPYVDLITPKLRIMEFEVRPTYRDDGGSYPLSEPLQVPIA
;
A
#
# COMPACT_ATOMS: atom_id res chain seq x y z
N MET A 1 -11.84 -2.93 -26.22
CA MET A 1 -11.79 -3.13 -24.75
C MET A 1 -11.07 -1.95 -24.16
N GLU A 2 -11.71 -1.24 -23.24
CA GLU A 2 -11.04 -0.18 -22.49
C GLU A 2 -9.96 -0.80 -21.59
N LYS A 3 -8.83 -0.11 -21.46
CA LYS A 3 -7.71 -0.57 -20.65
C LYS A 3 -7.97 -0.20 -19.18
N ILE A 4 -8.30 -1.20 -18.36
CA ILE A 4 -8.42 -0.99 -16.91
C ILE A 4 -7.01 -0.82 -16.33
N THR A 5 -6.80 0.27 -15.58
CA THR A 5 -5.51 0.58 -14.97
C THR A 5 -5.67 0.62 -13.46
N TYR A 6 -5.00 -0.31 -12.76
CA TYR A 6 -5.00 -0.35 -11.32
C TYR A 6 -3.75 0.33 -10.74
N PRO A 7 -3.89 1.21 -9.73
CA PRO A 7 -2.75 1.75 -9.01
C PRO A 7 -2.13 0.65 -8.13
N LEU A 8 -0.81 0.54 -8.18
CA LEU A 8 -0.03 -0.41 -7.38
C LEU A 8 0.88 0.38 -6.44
N LEU A 9 0.68 0.21 -5.14
CA LEU A 9 1.63 0.61 -4.10
C LEU A 9 2.58 -0.55 -3.82
N TYR A 10 3.86 -0.25 -3.60
CA TYR A 10 4.82 -1.27 -3.20
C TYR A 10 5.78 -0.75 -2.14
N TYR A 11 6.24 -1.66 -1.28
CA TYR A 11 7.20 -1.39 -0.21
C TYR A 11 8.26 -2.48 -0.20
N ASP A 12 9.52 -2.07 -0.13
CA ASP A 12 10.63 -2.98 0.12
C ASP A 12 10.62 -3.37 1.60
N LEU A 13 10.36 -4.65 1.90
CA LEU A 13 10.34 -5.15 3.28
C LEU A 13 11.73 -5.61 3.72
N ALA A 14 12.46 -6.23 2.80
CA ALA A 14 13.80 -6.77 3.01
C ALA A 14 14.49 -6.93 1.64
N PRO A 15 15.80 -7.23 1.59
CA PRO A 15 16.46 -7.58 0.34
C PRO A 15 15.72 -8.73 -0.37
N GLN A 16 15.34 -8.52 -1.63
CA GLN A 16 14.55 -9.47 -2.42
C GLN A 16 13.19 -9.82 -1.79
N THR A 17 12.55 -8.89 -1.10
CA THR A 17 11.19 -9.04 -0.58
C THR A 17 10.43 -7.73 -0.72
N VAL A 18 9.40 -7.74 -1.56
CA VAL A 18 8.55 -6.60 -1.90
C VAL A 18 7.11 -6.95 -1.54
N LEU A 19 6.46 -6.07 -0.76
CA LEU A 19 5.01 -6.06 -0.57
C LEU A 19 4.39 -5.23 -1.68
N GLY A 20 3.38 -5.75 -2.36
CA GLY A 20 2.54 -5.02 -3.31
C GLY A 20 1.10 -4.97 -2.85
N LEU A 21 0.47 -3.80 -2.99
CA LEU A 21 -0.93 -3.56 -2.67
C LEU A 21 -1.65 -2.95 -3.87
N LEU A 22 -2.73 -3.58 -4.30
CA LEU A 22 -3.58 -3.06 -5.36
C LEU A 22 -4.59 -2.07 -4.78
N VAL A 23 -4.34 -0.78 -4.99
CA VAL A 23 -5.07 0.30 -4.31
C VAL A 23 -6.55 0.29 -4.72
N GLY A 24 -7.43 0.51 -3.74
CA GLY A 24 -8.88 0.42 -3.92
C GLY A 24 -9.43 -1.01 -3.82
N THR A 25 -8.60 -1.99 -3.50
CA THR A 25 -9.00 -3.38 -3.27
C THR A 25 -8.35 -3.95 -2.00
N GLU A 26 -8.78 -5.13 -1.56
CA GLU A 26 -8.13 -5.88 -0.47
C GLU A 26 -6.95 -6.75 -0.95
N LEU A 27 -6.57 -6.65 -2.22
CA LEU A 27 -5.55 -7.52 -2.81
C LEU A 27 -4.15 -7.03 -2.46
N GLN A 28 -3.41 -7.90 -1.81
CA GLN A 28 -2.00 -7.72 -1.47
C GLN A 28 -1.20 -8.99 -1.74
N VAL A 29 0.08 -8.83 -2.03
CA VAL A 29 0.99 -9.96 -2.25
C VAL A 29 2.40 -9.61 -1.81
N VAL A 30 3.13 -10.59 -1.28
CA VAL A 30 4.57 -10.47 -1.00
C VAL A 30 5.31 -11.34 -2.00
N GLU A 31 6.25 -10.75 -2.72
CA GLU A 31 7.06 -11.41 -3.75
C GLU A 31 8.51 -10.98 -3.68
N LYS A 32 9.38 -11.60 -4.49
CA LYS A 32 10.81 -11.30 -4.46
C LYS A 32 11.18 -9.93 -5.05
N ASP A 33 10.37 -9.45 -5.98
CA ASP A 33 10.62 -8.25 -6.76
C ASP A 33 9.29 -7.70 -7.30
N LEU A 34 9.32 -6.46 -7.78
CA LEU A 34 8.14 -5.76 -8.31
C LEU A 34 7.57 -6.43 -9.58
N GLU A 35 8.40 -7.10 -10.38
CA GLU A 35 7.92 -7.78 -11.59
C GLU A 35 7.02 -8.97 -11.24
N ARG A 36 7.43 -9.76 -10.25
CA ARG A 36 6.64 -10.87 -9.71
C ARG A 36 5.37 -10.39 -9.03
N VAL A 37 5.40 -9.29 -8.28
CA VAL A 37 4.18 -8.68 -7.72
C VAL A 37 3.16 -8.43 -8.83
N LYS A 38 3.57 -7.76 -9.91
CA LYS A 38 2.70 -7.44 -11.05
C LYS A 38 2.18 -8.70 -11.74
N LEU A 39 3.05 -9.70 -11.93
CA LEU A 39 2.68 -10.97 -12.54
C LEU A 39 1.64 -11.72 -11.69
N THR A 40 1.87 -11.85 -10.38
CA THR A 40 0.99 -12.58 -9.47
C THR A 40 -0.38 -11.91 -9.35
N LEU A 41 -0.41 -10.59 -9.17
CA LEU A 41 -1.68 -9.83 -9.14
C LEU A 41 -2.39 -9.86 -10.49
N GLY A 42 -1.67 -9.69 -11.61
CA GLY A 42 -2.25 -9.77 -12.94
C GLY A 42 -2.88 -11.13 -13.25
N ASN A 43 -2.17 -12.22 -12.91
CA ASN A 43 -2.69 -13.59 -13.04
C ASN A 43 -3.91 -13.81 -12.15
N TYR A 44 -3.90 -13.28 -10.93
CA TYR A 44 -5.04 -13.37 -10.02
C TYR A 44 -6.26 -12.66 -10.62
N LEU A 45 -6.13 -11.40 -11.05
CA LEU A 45 -7.20 -10.63 -11.68
C LEU A 45 -7.75 -11.34 -12.93
N GLN A 46 -6.87 -11.90 -13.77
CA GLN A 46 -7.30 -12.65 -14.95
C GLN A 46 -8.10 -13.91 -14.59
N ARG A 47 -7.73 -14.61 -13.51
CA ARG A 47 -8.48 -15.78 -13.01
C ARG A 47 -9.83 -15.38 -12.42
N GLN A 48 -9.89 -14.27 -11.69
CA GLN A 48 -11.15 -13.72 -11.16
C GLN A 48 -12.10 -13.38 -12.30
N TYR A 49 -11.61 -12.64 -13.31
CA TYR A 49 -12.39 -12.31 -14.49
C TYR A 49 -12.93 -13.54 -15.21
N LYS A 50 -12.09 -14.57 -15.42
CA LYS A 50 -12.56 -15.83 -16.03
C LYS A 50 -13.64 -16.55 -15.22
N LYS A 51 -13.69 -16.35 -13.91
CA LYS A 51 -14.60 -17.05 -12.99
C LYS A 51 -15.91 -16.30 -12.79
N PHE A 52 -15.86 -14.97 -12.73
CA PHE A 52 -16.97 -14.12 -12.33
C PHE A 52 -17.43 -13.15 -13.44
N ASP A 53 -16.70 -13.10 -14.56
CA ASP A 53 -16.91 -12.19 -15.70
C ASP A 53 -16.84 -10.70 -15.30
N ASP A 54 -16.15 -10.40 -14.19
CA ASP A 54 -15.93 -9.06 -13.69
C ASP A 54 -14.52 -8.86 -13.14
N TYR A 55 -14.16 -7.58 -13.00
CA TYR A 55 -12.96 -7.18 -12.27
C TYR A 55 -13.38 -6.46 -10.98
N PRO A 56 -12.52 -6.44 -9.94
CA PRO A 56 -12.78 -5.66 -8.75
C PRO A 56 -13.09 -4.21 -9.11
N TYR A 57 -14.25 -3.74 -8.64
CA TYR A 57 -14.66 -2.36 -8.79
C TYR A 57 -13.73 -1.45 -8.02
N VAL A 58 -13.21 -0.42 -8.70
CA VAL A 58 -12.33 0.59 -8.11
C VAL A 58 -12.76 1.96 -8.61
N ASP A 59 -13.24 2.80 -7.70
CA ASP A 59 -13.63 4.19 -8.00
C ASP A 59 -12.41 5.13 -7.91
N LEU A 60 -11.40 4.89 -8.75
CA LEU A 60 -10.18 5.71 -8.86
C LEU A 60 -9.99 6.17 -10.30
N ILE A 61 -10.69 7.25 -10.67
CA ILE A 61 -10.67 7.82 -12.03
C ILE A 61 -9.26 8.31 -12.40
N THR A 62 -8.54 8.93 -11.46
CA THR A 62 -7.17 9.42 -11.68
C THR A 62 -6.39 9.32 -10.38
N PRO A 63 -5.72 8.18 -10.12
CA PRO A 63 -5.00 7.99 -8.87
C PRO A 63 -3.82 8.97 -8.77
N LYS A 64 -3.70 9.62 -7.61
CA LYS A 64 -2.55 10.47 -7.26
C LYS A 64 -2.08 10.08 -5.86
N LEU A 65 -0.78 9.79 -5.73
CA LEU A 65 -0.15 9.59 -4.44
C LEU A 65 0.15 10.96 -3.82
N ARG A 66 -0.22 11.16 -2.55
CA ARG A 66 0.11 12.36 -1.80
C ARG A 66 0.69 11.97 -0.44
N ILE A 67 1.99 12.17 -0.30
CA ILE A 67 2.66 12.06 1.00
C ILE A 67 2.45 13.40 1.72
N MET A 68 1.94 13.34 2.95
CA MET A 68 1.69 14.49 3.80
C MET A 68 2.56 14.39 5.05
N GLU A 69 3.21 15.50 5.40
CA GLU A 69 3.97 15.61 6.64
C GLU A 69 3.05 16.05 7.78
N PHE A 70 3.05 15.29 8.87
CA PHE A 70 2.31 15.62 10.08
C PHE A 70 3.24 15.88 11.24
N GLU A 71 3.00 16.97 11.93
CA GLU A 71 3.68 17.28 13.18
C GLU A 71 3.00 16.52 14.32
N VAL A 72 3.72 15.57 14.93
CA VAL A 72 3.24 14.75 16.04
C VAL A 72 4.14 14.98 17.24
N ARG A 73 3.58 15.08 18.45
CA ARG A 73 4.35 15.12 19.71
C ARG A 73 4.08 13.84 20.50
N PRO A 74 4.84 12.75 20.26
CA PRO A 74 4.63 11.50 20.95
C PRO A 74 4.92 11.64 22.44
N THR A 75 4.31 10.76 23.23
CA THR A 75 4.57 10.66 24.67
C THR A 75 5.35 9.37 24.92
N TYR A 76 6.53 9.47 25.52
CA TYR A 76 7.29 8.32 25.97
C TYR A 76 6.71 7.78 27.28
N ARG A 77 6.57 6.46 27.40
CA ARG A 77 6.11 5.77 28.61
C ARG A 77 7.21 4.89 29.15
N ASP A 78 7.42 4.98 30.46
CA ASP A 78 8.29 4.10 31.24
C ASP A 78 7.55 3.70 32.54
N ASP A 79 8.10 2.76 33.30
CA ASP A 79 7.53 2.24 34.55
C ASP A 79 7.20 3.36 35.57
N GLY A 80 7.90 4.50 35.47
CA GLY A 80 7.71 5.67 36.33
C GLY A 80 6.72 6.73 35.83
N GLY A 81 6.17 6.65 34.61
CA GLY A 81 5.21 7.65 34.11
C GLY A 81 5.21 7.87 32.59
N SER A 82 4.46 8.91 32.16
CA SER A 82 4.37 9.34 30.76
C SER A 82 4.97 10.74 30.59
N TYR A 83 5.90 10.90 29.65
CA TYR A 83 6.63 12.15 29.41
C TYR A 83 6.49 12.56 27.94
N PRO A 84 5.98 13.78 27.63
CA PRO A 84 5.93 14.25 26.25
C PRO A 84 7.35 14.48 25.73
N LEU A 85 7.58 14.18 24.44
CA LEU A 85 8.81 14.59 23.77
C LEU A 85 8.95 16.12 23.79
N SER A 86 10.16 16.59 24.04
CA SER A 86 10.49 18.02 24.09
C SER A 86 10.26 18.71 22.75
N GLU A 87 10.50 18.01 21.66
CA GLU A 87 10.36 18.52 20.30
C GLU A 87 9.31 17.71 19.53
N PRO A 88 8.51 18.37 18.68
CA PRO A 88 7.62 17.67 17.78
C PRO A 88 8.40 16.91 16.71
N LEU A 89 7.92 15.72 16.36
CA LEU A 89 8.43 14.87 15.30
C LEU A 89 7.61 15.08 14.03
N GLN A 90 8.27 15.31 12.90
CA GLN A 90 7.62 15.26 11.59
C GLN A 90 7.53 13.81 11.13
N VAL A 91 6.31 13.32 10.91
CA VAL A 91 6.06 11.95 10.45
C VAL A 91 5.39 12.01 9.08
N PRO A 92 6.01 11.45 8.03
CA PRO A 92 5.39 11.34 6.72
C PRO A 92 4.29 10.28 6.76
N ILE A 93 3.10 10.65 6.28
CA ILE A 93 1.96 9.76 6.08
C ILE A 93 1.67 9.72 4.58
N ALA A 94 1.77 8.53 4.00
CA ALA A 94 1.60 8.27 2.56
C ALA A 94 0.19 7.81 2.20
#